data_AF-A0A2K6EHW4-F1
#
_entry.id   AF-A0A2K6EHW4-F1
#
_cell.length_a   1.000
_cell.length_b   1.000
_cell.length_c   1.000
_cell.angle_alpha   90.00
_cell.angle_beta   90.00
_cell.angle_gamma   90.00
#
_symmetry.space_group_name_H-M   'P 1'
#
loop_
_entity.id
_entity.type
_entity.pdbx_description
1 polymer ?
#
loop_
_entity_poly.entity_id
_entity_poly.type
_entity_poly.pdbx_seq_one_letter_code
_entity_poly.pdbx_strand_id
1 'polypeptide(L)' 'MVKLSKEAKERLQQLFKAASLIPLMIYLGLKRDADPGMPEPTVLSLLWG' A
#
# COMPACT_ATOMS: atom_id res chain seq x y z
N MET A 1 22.67 -13.84 -7.01
CA MET A 1 21.22 -14.08 -6.82
C MET A 1 21.00 -14.55 -5.39
N VAL A 2 20.48 -13.69 -4.51
CA VAL A 2 20.31 -14.02 -3.08
C VAL A 2 19.23 -15.09 -2.95
N LYS A 3 19.59 -16.29 -2.48
CA LYS A 3 18.64 -17.38 -2.21
C LYS A 3 18.08 -17.20 -0.81
N LEU A 4 16.85 -16.69 -0.73
CA LEU A 4 16.07 -16.67 0.50
C LEU A 4 15.78 -18.11 0.97
N SER A 5 15.84 -18.34 2.29
CA SER A 5 15.44 -19.61 2.88
C SER A 5 13.95 -19.89 2.63
N LYS A 6 13.55 -21.16 2.66
CA LYS A 6 12.16 -21.57 2.42
C LYS A 6 11.21 -20.89 3.41
N GLU A 7 11.61 -20.83 4.68
CA GLU A 7 10.86 -20.15 5.75
C GLU A 7 10.72 -18.63 5.49
N ALA A 8 11.81 -17.96 5.10
CA ALA A 8 11.77 -16.52 4.81
C ALA A 8 10.83 -16.21 3.64
N LYS A 9 10.78 -17.07 2.61
CA LYS A 9 9.84 -16.93 1.49
C LYS A 9 8.39 -17.13 1.93
N GLU A 10 8.11 -18.15 2.73
CA GLU A 10 6.76 -18.43 3.22
C GLU A 10 6.24 -17.30 4.11
N ARG A 11 7.06 -16.80 5.04
CA ARG A 11 6.69 -15.64 5.88
C ARG A 11 6.48 -14.38 5.05
N LEU A 12 7.33 -14.14 4.06
CA LEU A 12 7.17 -12.99 3.15
C LEU A 12 5.89 -13.12 2.33
N GLN A 13 5.56 -14.31 1.82
CA GLN A 13 4.30 -14.56 1.13
C GLN A 13 3.08 -14.39 2.03
N GLN A 14 3.14 -14.82 3.30
CA GLN A 14 2.08 -14.57 4.28
C GLN A 14 1.94 -13.06 4.57
N LEU A 15 3.05 -12.35 4.71
CA LEU A 15 3.08 -10.89 4.84
C LEU A 15 2.45 -10.21 3.64
N PHE A 16 2.76 -10.63 2.41
CA PHE A 16 2.14 -10.07 1.20
C PHE A 16 0.67 -10.48 1.00
N LYS A 17 0.25 -11.64 1.52
CA LYS A 17 -1.17 -12.04 1.52
C LYS A 17 -1.99 -11.20 2.52
N ALA A 18 -1.40 -10.88 3.68
CA ALA A 18 -2.03 -10.06 4.71
C ALA A 18 -1.94 -8.56 4.40
N ALA A 19 -0.83 -8.12 3.82
CA ALA A 19 -0.63 -6.77 3.34
C ALA A 19 -1.26 -6.64 1.95
N SER A 20 -2.55 -6.33 1.92
CA SER A 20 -3.17 -5.82 0.71
C SER A 20 -2.42 -4.55 0.28
N LEU A 21 -1.70 -4.65 -0.85
CA LEU A 21 -0.95 -3.54 -1.43
C LEU A 21 -1.85 -2.32 -1.71
N ILE A 22 -3.14 -2.53 -1.94
CA ILE A 22 -4.11 -1.49 -2.29
C ILE A 22 -4.35 -0.52 -1.12
N PRO A 23 -4.77 -0.95 0.09
CA PRO A 23 -4.87 -0.05 1.25
C PRO A 23 -3.56 0.65 1.60
N LEU A 24 -2.42 -0.03 1.46
CA LEU A 24 -1.11 0.56 1.73
C LEU A 24 -0.72 1.62 0.69
N MET A 25 -0.98 1.38 -0.59
CA MET A 25 -0.77 2.35 -1.68
C MET A 25 -1.71 3.54 -1.55
N ILE A 26 -2.97 3.33 -1.17
CA ILE A 26 -3.92 4.41 -0.87
C ILE A 26 -3.41 5.21 0.32
N TYR A 27 -3.05 4.57 1.44
CA TYR A 27 -2.51 5.27 2.62
C TYR A 27 -1.25 6.07 2.31
N LEU A 28 -0.33 5.49 1.53
CA LEU A 28 0.90 6.17 1.13
C LEU A 28 0.64 7.29 0.12
N GLY A 29 -0.30 7.13 -0.81
CA GLY A 29 -0.70 8.16 -1.77
C GLY A 29 -1.51 9.31 -1.16
N LEU A 30 -2.27 9.04 -0.09
CA LEU A 30 -2.91 10.07 0.74
C LEU A 30 -1.90 10.85 1.58
N LYS A 31 -0.81 10.19 2.00
CA LYS A 31 0.19 10.77 2.93
C LYS A 31 1.37 11.44 2.23
N ARG A 32 1.74 11.01 1.02
CA ARG A 32 2.76 11.64 0.19
C ARG A 32 2.11 12.70 -0.70
N ASP A 33 2.25 13.95 -0.29
CA ASP A 33 2.22 15.10 -1.20
C ASP A 33 0.89 15.34 -1.91
N ALA A 34 -0.14 15.71 -1.15
CA ALA A 34 -1.06 16.72 -1.68
C ALA A 34 -0.28 18.04 -1.73
N ASP A 35 -0.12 18.63 -2.91
CA ASP A 35 0.37 20.01 -3.06
C ASP A 35 -0.35 20.91 -2.03
N PRO A 36 0.29 21.96 -1.47
CA PRO A 36 -0.32 22.81 -0.44
C PRO A 36 -1.60 23.56 -0.86
N GLY A 37 -2.11 23.33 -2.08
CA GLY A 37 -3.43 23.75 -2.57
C GLY A 37 -4.32 22.62 -3.10
N MET A 38 -3.91 21.35 -3.00
CA MET A 38 -4.72 20.19 -3.40
C MET A 38 -5.52 19.69 -2.20
N PRO A 39 -6.86 19.61 -2.28
CA PRO A 39 -7.67 19.12 -1.18
C PRO A 39 -7.32 17.66 -0.88
N GLU A 40 -7.26 17.30 0.41
CA GLU A 40 -7.02 15.92 0.83
C GLU A 40 -8.00 14.97 0.12
N PRO A 41 -7.52 13.90 -0.53
CA PRO A 41 -8.41 12.98 -1.20
C PRO A 41 -9.30 12.32 -0.14
N THR A 42 -10.61 12.54 -0.25
CA THR A 42 -11.57 11.99 0.70
C THR A 42 -11.90 10.55 0.29
N VAL A 43 -12.18 9.67 1.24
CA VAL A 43 -12.58 8.28 0.95
C VAL A 43 -13.76 8.23 -0.05
N LEU A 44 -14.65 9.23 0.00
CA LEU A 44 -15.76 9.39 -0.95
C LEU A 44 -15.28 9.64 -2.39
N SER A 45 -14.25 10.45 -2.64
CA SER A 45 -13.77 10.69 -4.01
C SER A 45 -13.12 9.45 -4.63
N LEU A 46 -12.57 8.55 -3.81
CA LEU A 46 -12.02 7.26 -4.27
C LEU A 46 -13.11 6.22 -4.60
N LEU A 47 -14.30 6.35 -4.01
CA LEU A 47 -15.43 5.43 -4.19
C LEU A 47 -16.35 5.82 -5.37
N TRP A 48 -16.34 7.10 -5.76
CA TRP A 48 -17.30 7.63 -6.73
C TRP A 48 -16.84 7.68 -8.19
N GLY A 49 -15.56 7.42 -8.49
CA GLY A 49 -15.06 7.17 -9.86
C GLY A 49 -15.15 8.34 -10.83
#